data_AF-A0A4Y2LM74-F1
#
_entry.id   AF-A0A4Y2LM74-F1
#
_cell.length_a   1.000
_cell.length_b   1.000
_cell.length_c   1.000
_cell.angle_alpha   90.00
_cell.angle_beta   90.00
_cell.angle_gamma   90.00
#
_symmetry.space_group_name_H-M   'P 1'
#
loop_
_entity.id
_entity.type
_entity.pdbx_description
1 polymer ?
#
loop_
_entity_poly.entity_id
_entity_poly.type
_entity_poly.pdbx_seq_one_letter_code
_entity_poly.pdbx_strand_id
1 'polypeptide(L)'
;MALKRDPPTQASMAKALNVIQQVDSAPLHASRVTQKFLTDQQVQFLRPQQWMPNSLDAAPCDYFLWGHPKNKLNKRRVSALKGFKRLLEKRLRNSPRK
;
A
#
# COMPACT_ATOMS: atom_id res chain seq x y z
N MET A 1 -14.72 -21.44 -27.07
CA MET A 1 -13.80 -20.29 -26.88
C MET A 1 -13.74 -19.96 -25.39
N ALA A 2 -12.59 -20.09 -24.73
CA ALA A 2 -12.45 -19.75 -23.31
C ALA A 2 -12.20 -18.25 -23.16
N LEU A 3 -13.14 -17.54 -22.54
CA LEU A 3 -13.00 -16.13 -22.16
C LEU A 3 -11.86 -16.03 -21.14
N LYS A 4 -10.69 -15.53 -21.56
CA LYS A 4 -9.63 -15.15 -20.64
C LYS A 4 -10.20 -14.04 -19.75
N ARG A 5 -10.48 -14.36 -18.49
CA ARG A 5 -10.90 -13.35 -17.50
C ARG A 5 -9.71 -12.43 -17.24
N ASP A 6 -9.88 -11.13 -17.43
CA ASP A 6 -8.89 -10.15 -17.01
C ASP A 6 -8.63 -10.30 -15.49
N PRO A 7 -7.38 -10.14 -15.05
CA PRO A 7 -7.06 -10.24 -13.62
C PRO A 7 -7.86 -9.17 -12.85
N PRO A 8 -8.42 -9.52 -11.68
CA PRO A 8 -9.26 -8.62 -10.93
C PRO A 8 -8.45 -7.39 -10.48
N THR A 9 -8.99 -6.20 -10.76
CA THR A 9 -8.43 -4.92 -10.27
C THR A 9 -8.33 -4.97 -8.73
N GLN A 10 -7.33 -4.30 -8.15
CA GLN A 10 -7.13 -4.26 -6.69
C GLN A 10 -8.39 -3.86 -5.91
N ALA A 11 -9.21 -2.97 -6.46
CA ALA A 11 -10.52 -2.60 -5.90
C ALA A 11 -11.51 -3.78 -5.87
N SER A 12 -11.61 -4.56 -6.94
CA SER A 12 -12.48 -5.74 -7.01
C SER A 12 -12.03 -6.85 -6.06
N MET A 13 -10.71 -7.03 -5.87
CA MET A 13 -10.17 -7.96 -4.88
C MET A 13 -10.45 -7.49 -3.45
N ALA A 14 -10.21 -6.22 -3.15
CA ALA A 14 -10.48 -5.65 -1.83
C ALA A 14 -11.96 -5.80 -1.45
N LYS A 15 -12.86 -5.57 -2.42
CA LYS A 15 -14.29 -5.78 -2.25
C LYS A 15 -14.63 -7.25 -2.00
N ALA A 16 -14.11 -8.17 -2.83
CA ALA A 16 -14.40 -9.60 -2.70
C ALA A 16 -13.92 -10.20 -1.37
N LEU A 17 -12.82 -9.66 -0.84
CA LEU A 17 -12.20 -10.12 0.41
C LEU A 17 -12.66 -9.34 1.65
N ASN A 18 -13.61 -8.41 1.50
CA ASN A 18 -14.07 -7.52 2.58
C ASN A 18 -12.90 -6.83 3.32
N VAL A 19 -11.96 -6.29 2.55
CA VAL A 19 -10.77 -5.60 3.07
C VAL A 19 -11.08 -4.12 3.26
N ILE A 20 -10.73 -3.58 4.43
CA ILE A 20 -10.73 -2.14 4.69
C ILE A 20 -9.35 -1.58 4.36
N GLN A 21 -9.29 -0.57 3.49
CA GLN A 21 -8.06 0.17 3.24
C GLN A 21 -7.77 1.14 4.39
N GLN A 22 -6.57 1.00 4.96
CA GLN A 22 -5.99 1.98 5.87
C GLN A 22 -4.89 2.75 5.14
N VAL A 23 -5.01 4.08 5.13
CA VAL A 23 -4.00 5.02 4.65
C VAL A 23 -3.93 6.18 5.65
N ASP A 24 -2.80 6.89 5.71
CA ASP A 24 -2.68 8.07 6.56
C ASP A 24 -3.54 9.25 6.07
N SER A 25 -3.58 10.32 6.86
CA SER A 25 -4.36 11.53 6.55
C SER A 25 -3.59 12.53 5.68
N ALA A 26 -2.59 12.11 4.89
CA ALA A 26 -1.87 13.04 4.03
C ALA A 26 -2.83 13.74 3.05
N PRO A 27 -2.57 15.00 2.64
CA PRO A 27 -3.55 15.81 1.89
C PRO A 27 -4.10 15.16 0.62
N LEU A 28 -3.28 14.38 -0.09
CA LEU A 28 -3.70 13.67 -1.30
C LEU A 28 -4.69 12.52 -0.99
N HIS A 29 -4.49 11.81 0.12
CA HIS A 29 -5.35 10.72 0.57
C HIS A 29 -6.66 11.25 1.17
N ALA A 30 -6.59 12.35 1.92
CA ALA A 30 -7.76 13.04 2.47
C ALA A 30 -8.53 13.88 1.43
N SER A 31 -8.03 14.01 0.19
CA SER A 31 -8.70 14.82 -0.84
C SER A 31 -10.07 14.24 -1.22
N ARG A 32 -11.01 15.12 -1.56
CA ARG A 32 -12.35 14.73 -2.03
C ARG A 32 -12.28 13.84 -3.27
N VAL A 33 -11.31 14.07 -4.15
CA VAL A 33 -11.13 13.30 -5.39
C VAL A 33 -10.79 11.85 -5.07
N THR A 34 -9.80 11.62 -4.19
CA THR A 34 -9.39 10.26 -3.78
C THR A 34 -10.50 9.55 -3.02
N GLN A 35 -11.15 10.22 -2.06
CA GLN A 35 -12.25 9.61 -1.30
C GLN A 35 -13.46 9.26 -2.18
N LYS A 36 -13.80 10.12 -3.15
CA LYS A 36 -14.86 9.83 -4.13
C LYS A 36 -14.49 8.63 -5.00
N PHE A 37 -13.25 8.57 -5.49
CA PHE A 37 -12.78 7.42 -6.28
C PHE A 37 -12.92 6.10 -5.50
N LEU A 38 -12.49 6.05 -4.24
CA LEU A 38 -12.62 4.84 -3.41
C LEU A 38 -14.08 4.45 -3.17
N THR A 39 -14.94 5.44 -2.95
CA THR A 39 -16.38 5.24 -2.77
C THR A 39 -17.04 4.71 -4.06
N ASP A 40 -16.72 5.31 -5.21
CA ASP A 40 -17.23 4.88 -6.53
C ASP A 40 -16.78 3.45 -6.85
N GLN A 41 -15.59 3.05 -6.38
CA GLN A 41 -15.08 1.67 -6.49
C GLN A 41 -15.64 0.72 -5.42
N GLN A 42 -16.50 1.19 -4.52
CA GLN A 42 -17.09 0.43 -3.41
C GLN A 42 -16.03 -0.24 -2.52
N VAL A 43 -14.87 0.40 -2.37
CA VAL A 43 -13.81 -0.06 -1.47
C VAL A 43 -14.08 0.57 -0.10
N GLN A 44 -14.09 -0.25 0.95
CA GLN A 44 -14.16 0.27 2.31
C GLN A 44 -12.79 0.86 2.68
N PHE A 45 -12.79 2.04 3.28
CA PHE A 45 -11.56 2.70 3.74
C PHE A 45 -11.81 3.43 5.05
N LEU A 46 -10.75 3.59 5.86
CA LEU A 46 -10.80 4.43 7.05
C LEU A 46 -10.82 5.90 6.62
N ARG A 47 -11.85 6.64 7.05
CA ARG A 47 -11.91 8.08 6.82
C ARG A 47 -10.84 8.79 7.65
N PRO A 48 -10.33 9.95 7.19
CA PRO A 48 -9.34 10.71 7.94
C PRO A 48 -9.76 11.01 9.39
N GLN A 49 -11.06 11.24 9.63
CA GLN A 49 -11.61 11.48 10.98
C GLN A 49 -11.59 10.25 11.90
N GLN A 50 -11.56 9.04 11.34
CA GLN A 50 -11.53 7.78 12.08
C GLN A 50 -10.10 7.36 12.44
N TRP A 51 -9.09 8.03 11.89
CA TRP A 51 -7.68 7.75 12.10
C TRP A 51 -7.04 8.81 13.01
N MET A 52 -6.15 8.39 13.90
CA MET A 52 -5.40 9.32 14.72
C MET A 52 -4.34 10.05 13.88
N PRO A 53 -4.32 11.40 13.85
CA PRO A 53 -3.29 12.12 13.12
C PRO A 53 -1.90 11.82 13.68
N ASN A 54 -0.88 11.86 12.82
CA ASN A 54 0.55 11.70 13.17
C ASN A 54 0.92 10.38 13.88
N SER A 55 0.10 9.33 13.76
CA SER A 55 0.31 8.04 14.44
C SER A 55 0.99 7.01 13.54
N LEU A 56 2.31 7.15 13.38
CA LEU A 56 3.13 6.22 12.56
C LEU A 56 3.25 4.82 13.20
N ASP A 57 3.18 4.75 14.52
CA ASP A 57 3.19 3.52 15.32
C ASP A 57 1.93 2.66 15.10
N ALA A 58 0.82 3.29 14.72
CA ALA A 58 -0.42 2.59 14.38
C ALA A 58 -0.49 2.18 12.90
N ALA A 59 0.39 2.68 12.03
CA ALA A 59 0.41 2.38 10.60
C ALA A 59 1.26 1.13 10.26
N PRO A 60 0.67 -0.02 9.85
CA PRO A 60 1.40 -1.26 9.58
C PRO A 60 2.51 -1.11 8.53
N CYS A 61 2.32 -0.21 7.57
CA CYS A 61 3.35 0.11 6.59
C CYS A 61 4.59 0.72 7.26
N ASP A 62 4.41 1.66 8.19
CA ASP A 62 5.50 2.41 8.81
C ASP A 62 6.22 1.62 9.90
N TYR A 63 5.48 1.04 10.85
CA TYR A 63 6.12 0.34 11.98
C TYR A 63 6.66 -1.06 11.60
N PHE A 64 6.07 -1.74 10.60
CA PHE A 64 6.45 -3.10 10.24
C PHE A 64 7.06 -3.20 8.84
N LEU A 65 6.31 -2.84 7.79
CA LEU A 65 6.71 -3.11 6.42
C LEU A 65 8.00 -2.39 6.02
N TRP A 66 8.09 -1.07 6.26
CA TRP A 66 9.18 -0.23 5.77
C TRP A 66 10.50 -0.41 6.53
N GLY A 67 10.45 -0.85 7.79
CA GLY A 67 11.66 -1.11 8.59
C GLY A 67 12.57 -2.15 7.95
N HIS A 68 11.99 -3.21 7.37
CA HIS A 68 12.76 -4.31 6.78
C HIS A 68 13.58 -3.91 5.52
N PRO A 69 12.99 -3.37 4.44
CA PRO A 69 13.74 -2.95 3.27
C PRO A 69 14.67 -1.79 3.58
N LYS A 70 14.25 -0.80 4.40
CA LYS A 70 15.08 0.39 4.71
C LYS A 70 16.44 0.01 5.31
N ASN A 71 16.46 -0.89 6.29
CA ASN A 71 17.70 -1.36 6.94
C ASN A 71 18.67 -2.07 5.99
N LYS A 72 18.17 -2.67 4.90
CA LYS A 72 18.98 -3.40 3.91
C LYS A 72 19.35 -2.54 2.70
N LEU A 73 18.48 -1.61 2.31
CA LEU A 73 18.69 -0.70 1.19
C LEU A 73 19.69 0.40 1.55
N ASN A 74 19.60 0.97 2.75
CA ASN A 74 20.52 2.04 3.20
C ASN A 74 21.99 1.59 3.30
N LYS A 75 22.24 0.27 3.34
CA LYS A 75 23.60 -0.30 3.34
C LYS A 75 24.21 -0.44 1.95
N ARG A 76 23.48 -0.11 0.89
CA ARG A 76 23.92 -0.27 -0.50
C ARG A 76 23.78 1.06 -1.24
N ARG A 77 24.83 1.47 -1.95
CA ARG A 77 24.72 2.56 -2.92
C ARG A 77 24.14 2.00 -4.21
N VAL A 78 23.12 2.67 -4.73
CA VAL A 78 22.48 2.31 -6.00
C VAL A 78 22.49 3.55 -6.89
N SER A 79 23.16 3.47 -8.04
CA SER A 79 23.34 4.59 -8.96
C SER A 79 22.24 4.72 -10.02
N ALA A 80 21.35 3.73 -10.12
CA ALA A 80 20.31 3.69 -11.15
C ALA A 80 18.94 3.27 -10.58
N LEU A 81 17.88 3.97 -11.02
CA LEU A 81 16.50 3.72 -10.60
C LEU A 81 16.06 2.27 -10.86
N LYS A 82 16.44 1.70 -12.01
CA LYS A 82 16.14 0.30 -12.36
C LYS A 82 16.77 -0.68 -11.36
N GLY A 83 18.00 -0.39 -10.93
CA GLY A 83 18.69 -1.18 -9.91
C GLY A 83 17.98 -1.08 -8.55
N PHE A 84 17.49 0.11 -8.21
CA PHE A 84 16.78 0.35 -6.96
C PHE A 84 15.46 -0.41 -6.92
N LYS A 85 14.64 -0.31 -7.98
CA LYS A 85 13.37 -1.04 -8.11
C LYS A 85 13.58 -2.54 -7.94
N ARG A 86 14.52 -3.14 -8.67
CA ARG A 86 14.83 -4.59 -8.59
C ARG A 86 15.24 -4.99 -7.18
N LEU A 87 16.02 -4.16 -6.49
CA LEU A 87 16.48 -4.42 -5.15
C LEU A 87 15.34 -4.31 -4.13
N LEU A 88 14.51 -3.26 -4.22
CA LEU A 88 13.33 -3.07 -3.38
C LEU A 88 12.39 -4.27 -3.49
N GLU A 89 12.03 -4.66 -4.71
CA GLU A 89 11.17 -5.83 -4.94
C GLU A 89 11.77 -7.12 -4.38
N LYS A 90 13.09 -7.32 -4.54
CA LYS A 90 13.78 -8.48 -3.96
C LYS A 90 13.71 -8.46 -2.43
N ARG A 91 13.82 -7.28 -1.79
CA ARG A 91 13.72 -7.16 -0.34
C ARG A 91 12.29 -7.41 0.15
N LEU A 92 11.30 -6.85 -0.52
CA LEU A 92 9.89 -7.04 -0.16
C LEU A 92 9.45 -8.50 -0.29
N ARG A 93 9.89 -9.22 -1.34
CA ARG A 93 9.59 -10.66 -1.51
C ARG A 93 10.20 -11.55 -0.42
N ASN A 94 11.33 -11.13 0.14
CA ASN A 94 12.07 -11.88 1.16
C ASN A 94 11.77 -11.41 2.58
N SER A 95 10.83 -10.47 2.76
CA SER A 95 10.40 -10.04 4.08
C SER A 95 9.74 -11.20 4.84
N PRO A 96 9.91 -11.29 6.17
CA PRO A 96 9.24 -12.29 6.98
C PRO A 96 7.72 -12.21 6.78
N ARG A 97 7.08 -13.35 6.55
CA ARG A 97 5.62 -13.47 6.65
C ARG A 97 5.31 -13.73 8.13
N LYS A 98 4.52 -12.85 8.75
CA LYS A 98 3.93 -13.10 10.06
C LYS A 98 2.73 -14.04 9.90
#